data_AF-A0AAD6A4B3-F1
#
_entry.id   AF-A0AAD6A4B3-F1
#
_cell.length_a   1.000
_cell.length_b   1.000
_cell.length_c   1.000
_cell.angle_alpha   90.00
_cell.angle_beta   90.00
_cell.angle_gamma   90.00
#
_symmetry.space_group_name_H-M   'P 1'
#
loop_
_entity.id
_entity.type
_entity.pdbx_description
1 polymer ?
#
loop_
_entity_poly.entity_id
_entity_poly.type
_entity_poly.pdbx_seq_one_letter_code
_entity_poly.pdbx_strand_id
1 'polypeptide(L)'
;MNQRQIGRSLSLRGSLKSLEADIHHANSLADAVQRAYGGAGVQMRLSKNPWSPVFLYLMKLIDCGCFFTLPSYLSLFHILICKVYVEGESSVSTFEKRASVREFYAIIYPYLQQLESGLSEKETVKEKGRSKEIIGRNRGDQSKKIMLEKDWERDDECGICLEICTKMVLPSCSHEMCIKCYRDWYTRSKSCPFCRGSLKRVRSRDLWVLTSDSDVVDPVTLERENVNHFYNYIDSLPLVVPDIFVFYYDYYLV
;
A
#
# COMPACT_ATOMS: atom_id res chain seq x y z
N MET A 1 21.30 53.79 -5.67
CA MET A 1 20.70 53.00 -6.76
C MET A 1 20.72 51.53 -6.34
N ASN A 2 19.55 51.01 -5.94
CA ASN A 2 19.35 49.69 -5.36
C ASN A 2 19.00 48.66 -6.45
N GLN A 3 19.77 47.57 -6.55
CA GLN A 3 19.41 46.38 -7.32
C GLN A 3 19.79 45.12 -6.52
N ARG A 4 19.04 44.76 -5.48
CA ARG A 4 19.13 43.43 -4.82
C ARG A 4 17.83 42.99 -4.14
N GLN A 5 16.69 42.91 -4.86
CA GLN A 5 15.43 42.40 -4.27
C GLN A 5 14.62 41.38 -5.11
N ILE A 6 15.14 40.86 -6.23
CA ILE A 6 14.31 40.04 -7.17
C ILE A 6 14.48 38.51 -7.01
N GLY A 7 15.46 38.02 -6.24
CA GLY A 7 15.81 36.58 -6.24
C GLY A 7 14.95 35.63 -5.38
N ARG A 8 14.22 36.11 -4.37
CA ARG A 8 13.66 35.23 -3.31
C ARG A 8 12.18 34.82 -3.49
N SER A 9 11.35 35.66 -4.14
CA SER A 9 9.96 35.32 -4.47
C SER A 9 9.84 34.27 -5.60
N LEU A 10 10.93 34.01 -6.33
CA LEU A 10 10.99 32.99 -7.38
C LEU A 10 11.00 31.56 -6.80
N SER A 11 11.64 31.35 -5.64
CA SER A 11 11.85 30.00 -5.07
C SER A 11 10.55 29.36 -4.58
N LEU A 12 9.74 30.07 -3.79
CA LEU A 12 8.45 29.56 -3.32
C LEU A 12 7.46 29.31 -4.48
N ARG A 13 7.43 30.22 -5.46
CA ARG A 13 6.61 30.05 -6.67
C ARG A 13 7.08 28.83 -7.46
N GLY A 14 8.38 28.55 -7.51
CA GLY A 14 8.96 27.35 -8.10
C GLY A 14 8.54 26.08 -7.36
N SER A 15 8.65 26.06 -6.02
CA SER A 15 8.24 24.92 -5.21
C SER A 15 6.75 24.61 -5.32
N LEU A 16 5.88 25.63 -5.36
CA LEU A 16 4.44 25.43 -5.57
C LEU A 16 4.13 24.84 -6.95
N LYS A 17 4.82 25.30 -8.00
CA LYS A 17 4.68 24.72 -9.33
C LYS A 17 5.13 23.26 -9.39
N SER A 18 6.21 22.93 -8.68
CA SER A 18 6.68 21.54 -8.56
C SER A 18 5.63 20.67 -7.85
N LEU A 19 5.08 21.15 -6.73
CA LEU A 19 4.02 20.46 -6.01
C LEU A 19 2.75 20.28 -6.87
N GLU A 20 2.35 21.30 -7.63
CA GLU A 20 1.23 21.19 -8.57
C GLU A 20 1.50 20.14 -9.65
N ALA A 21 2.71 20.10 -10.22
CA ALA A 21 3.11 19.09 -11.19
C ALA A 21 3.08 17.66 -10.59
N ASP A 22 3.55 17.49 -9.36
CA ASP A 22 3.51 16.20 -8.67
C ASP A 22 2.07 15.76 -8.39
N ILE A 23 1.18 16.69 -8.02
CA ILE A 23 -0.26 16.41 -7.86
C ILE A 23 -0.88 16.00 -9.19
N HIS A 24 -0.52 16.65 -10.31
CA HIS A 24 -0.98 16.26 -11.63
C HIS A 24 -0.51 14.85 -12.00
N HIS A 25 0.74 14.52 -11.73
CA HIS A 25 1.26 13.18 -11.93
C HIS A 25 0.54 12.15 -11.06
N ALA A 26 0.31 12.46 -9.78
CA ALA A 26 -0.45 11.61 -8.86
C ALA A 26 -1.87 11.31 -9.37
N ASN A 27 -2.53 12.30 -9.99
CA ASN A 27 -3.83 12.10 -10.63
C ASN A 27 -3.76 11.15 -11.82
N SER A 28 -2.70 11.24 -12.65
CA SER A 28 -2.49 10.29 -13.75
C SER A 28 -2.26 8.87 -13.24
N LEU A 29 -1.53 8.69 -12.13
CA LEU A 29 -1.35 7.39 -11.47
C LEU A 29 -2.69 6.86 -10.93
N ALA A 30 -3.46 7.71 -10.24
CA ALA A 30 -4.77 7.32 -9.71
C ALA A 30 -5.75 6.90 -10.81
N ASP A 31 -5.74 7.59 -11.96
CA ASP A 31 -6.54 7.22 -13.14
C ASP A 31 -6.08 5.87 -13.74
N ALA A 32 -4.77 5.61 -13.80
CA ALA A 32 -4.24 4.32 -14.25
C ALA A 32 -4.68 3.17 -13.33
N VAL A 33 -4.61 3.37 -12.01
CA VAL A 33 -5.10 2.42 -11.00
C VAL A 33 -6.61 2.19 -11.16
N GLN A 34 -7.41 3.25 -11.31
CA GLN A 34 -8.84 3.14 -11.53
C GLN A 34 -9.16 2.35 -12.80
N ARG A 35 -8.46 2.60 -13.91
CA ARG A 35 -8.64 1.87 -15.17
C ARG A 35 -8.29 0.39 -15.05
N ALA A 36 -7.29 0.04 -14.24
CA ALA A 36 -6.84 -1.34 -14.10
C ALA A 36 -7.70 -2.16 -13.13
N TYR A 37 -8.11 -1.58 -12.00
CA TYR A 37 -8.80 -2.31 -10.93
C TYR A 37 -10.29 -1.98 -10.82
N GLY A 38 -10.77 -0.92 -11.49
CA GLY A 38 -12.12 -0.41 -11.37
C GLY A 38 -12.34 0.36 -10.05
N GLY A 39 -13.58 0.79 -9.84
CA GLY A 39 -13.99 1.51 -8.63
C GLY A 39 -14.00 3.03 -8.79
N ALA A 40 -13.96 3.72 -7.64
CA ALA A 40 -14.08 5.17 -7.60
C ALA A 40 -12.78 5.86 -8.00
N GLY A 41 -12.88 6.84 -8.90
CA GLY A 41 -11.75 7.68 -9.28
C GLY A 41 -11.33 8.61 -8.16
N VAL A 42 -10.04 8.89 -8.06
CA VAL A 42 -9.49 9.80 -7.07
C VAL A 42 -8.86 10.99 -7.77
N GLN A 43 -9.38 12.18 -7.46
CA GLN A 43 -8.84 13.43 -7.98
C GLN A 43 -8.29 14.28 -6.83
N MET A 44 -7.03 14.68 -6.95
CA MET A 44 -6.30 15.51 -6.00
C MET A 44 -6.13 16.93 -6.55
N ARG A 45 -6.29 17.93 -5.69
CA ARG A 45 -6.14 19.36 -6.03
C ARG A 45 -5.46 20.11 -4.89
N LEU A 46 -4.61 21.08 -5.23
CA LEU A 46 -3.99 21.96 -4.24
C LEU A 46 -4.99 23.02 -3.76
N SER A 47 -5.22 23.10 -2.46
CA SER A 47 -6.00 24.13 -1.80
C SER A 47 -5.12 25.04 -0.96
N LYS A 48 -5.45 26.33 -0.98
CA LYS A 48 -4.74 27.38 -0.24
C LYS A 48 -5.66 27.85 0.88
N ASN A 49 -5.12 27.92 2.09
CA ASN A 49 -5.84 28.49 3.23
C ASN A 49 -6.15 29.97 2.95
N PRO A 50 -7.34 30.50 3.26
CA PRO A 50 -7.67 31.93 3.10
C PRO A 50 -6.66 32.90 3.71
N TRP A 51 -5.95 32.49 4.76
CA TRP A 51 -4.91 33.29 5.41
C TRP A 51 -3.54 33.21 4.72
N SER A 52 -3.39 32.36 3.70
CA SER A 52 -2.11 32.18 2.99
C SER A 52 -1.57 33.49 2.40
N PRO A 53 -2.36 34.38 1.76
CA PRO A 53 -1.82 35.63 1.20
C PRO A 53 -1.29 36.57 2.29
N VAL A 54 -1.98 36.65 3.42
CA VAL A 54 -1.57 37.48 4.58
C VAL A 54 -0.29 36.92 5.20
N PHE A 55 -0.23 35.60 5.41
CA PHE A 55 0.97 34.95 5.92
C PHE A 55 2.17 35.14 4.97
N LEU A 56 1.99 34.93 3.66
CA LEU A 56 3.04 35.15 2.67
C LEU A 56 3.50 36.60 2.62
N TYR A 57 2.60 37.56 2.83
CA TYR A 57 2.93 38.97 2.94
C TYR A 57 3.76 39.28 4.20
N LEU A 58 3.35 38.77 5.37
CA LEU A 58 4.09 38.92 6.63
C LEU A 58 5.49 38.28 6.55
N MET A 59 5.60 37.11 5.92
CA MET A 59 6.89 36.43 5.71
C MET A 59 7.82 37.23 4.79
N LYS A 60 7.27 37.92 3.78
CA LYS A 60 8.04 38.81 2.91
C LYS A 60 8.61 40.02 3.67
N LEU A 61 7.92 40.48 4.72
CA LEU A 61 8.33 41.62 5.55
C LEU A 61 9.47 41.29 6.54
N ILE A 62 9.58 40.03 6.97
CA ILE A 62 10.52 39.64 8.05
C ILE A 62 11.94 39.33 7.51
N ASP A 63 12.14 39.23 6.19
CA ASP A 63 13.43 39.05 5.50
C ASP A 63 14.34 37.93 6.10
N CYS A 64 13.76 36.95 6.79
CA CYS A 64 14.48 35.94 7.54
C CYS A 64 14.94 34.80 6.62
N GLY A 65 16.25 34.55 6.50
CA GLY A 65 16.80 33.47 5.65
C GLY A 65 16.43 32.03 6.04
N CYS A 66 15.61 31.81 7.08
CA CYS A 66 15.29 30.49 7.64
C CYS A 66 14.07 29.79 6.99
N PHE A 67 13.59 30.25 5.82
CA PHE A 67 12.25 29.94 5.30
C PHE A 67 12.02 28.60 4.61
N PHE A 68 12.97 27.65 4.63
CA PHE A 68 12.77 26.36 3.97
C PHE A 68 12.00 25.32 4.80
N THR A 69 11.72 25.59 6.09
CA THR A 69 11.08 24.61 7.00
C THR A 69 9.71 25.05 7.55
N LEU A 70 9.36 26.33 7.46
CA LEU A 70 8.15 26.89 8.11
C LEU A 70 6.83 26.68 7.34
N PRO A 71 6.75 26.80 5.99
CA PRO A 71 5.48 26.65 5.28
C PRO A 71 4.90 25.23 5.36
N SER A 72 5.77 24.22 5.44
CA SER A 72 5.39 22.80 5.58
C SER A 72 4.78 22.50 6.96
N TYR A 73 5.04 23.33 7.97
CA TYR A 73 4.56 23.16 9.35
C TYR A 73 3.29 23.94 9.65
N LEU A 74 2.93 24.95 8.83
CA LEU A 74 1.90 25.92 9.15
C LEU A 74 0.54 25.71 8.48
N SER A 75 0.25 24.53 7.92
CA SER A 75 -1.09 24.18 7.41
C SER A 75 -1.68 25.18 6.38
N LEU A 76 -0.81 25.88 5.64
CA LEU A 76 -1.24 26.90 4.66
C LEU A 76 -1.67 26.29 3.33
N PHE A 77 -1.14 25.11 3.02
CA PHE A 77 -1.44 24.35 1.83
C PHE A 77 -1.93 22.97 2.24
N HIS A 78 -3.07 22.59 1.70
CA HIS A 78 -3.65 21.28 1.85
C HIS A 78 -3.97 20.71 0.47
N ILE A 79 -3.96 19.39 0.37
CA ILE A 79 -4.39 18.70 -0.83
C ILE A 79 -5.79 18.20 -0.56
N LEU A 80 -6.72 18.64 -1.40
CA LEU A 80 -8.09 18.15 -1.42
C LEU A 80 -8.15 16.91 -2.29
N ILE A 81 -8.81 15.88 -1.79
CA ILE A 81 -8.96 14.60 -2.46
C ILE A 81 -10.45 14.34 -2.63
N CYS A 82 -10.89 14.22 -3.86
CA CYS A 82 -12.28 13.95 -4.24
C CYS A 82 -12.37 12.53 -4.76
N LYS A 83 -13.28 11.74 -4.18
CA LYS A 83 -13.66 10.43 -4.69
C LYS A 83 -14.83 10.61 -5.66
N VAL A 84 -14.61 10.26 -6.93
CA VAL A 84 -15.57 10.40 -8.03
C VAL A 84 -16.09 9.02 -8.40
N TYR A 85 -17.39 8.78 -8.19
CA TYR A 85 -18.03 7.57 -8.66
C TYR A 85 -18.61 7.81 -10.05
N VAL A 86 -18.30 6.92 -11.00
CA VAL A 86 -18.93 6.92 -12.32
C VAL A 86 -20.12 5.96 -12.25
N GLU A 87 -21.26 6.44 -11.74
CA GLU A 87 -22.55 5.77 -11.84
C GLU A 87 -23.42 6.51 -12.87
N GLY A 88 -23.33 6.12 -14.16
CA GLY A 88 -24.10 6.75 -15.24
C GLY A 88 -23.64 8.16 -15.65
N GLU A 89 -24.51 8.93 -16.34
CA GLU A 89 -24.20 10.27 -16.90
C GLU A 89 -23.94 11.37 -15.86
N SER A 90 -24.18 11.10 -14.58
CA SER A 90 -23.94 12.05 -13.49
C SER A 90 -22.84 11.53 -12.56
N SER A 91 -21.66 12.12 -12.64
CA SER A 91 -20.58 11.86 -11.67
C SER A 91 -20.95 12.46 -10.32
N VAL A 92 -21.19 11.61 -9.32
CA VAL A 92 -21.47 12.07 -7.94
C VAL A 92 -20.15 12.03 -7.16
N SER A 93 -19.63 13.21 -6.80
CA SER A 93 -18.50 13.33 -5.88
C SER A 93 -19.01 13.10 -4.46
N THR A 94 -18.46 12.12 -3.73
CA THR A 94 -19.04 11.72 -2.44
C THR A 94 -18.78 12.78 -1.39
N PHE A 95 -17.52 13.13 -1.10
CA PHE A 95 -17.12 14.24 -0.22
C PHE A 95 -15.66 14.64 -0.49
N GLU A 96 -15.27 15.86 -0.15
CA GLU A 96 -13.86 16.29 -0.21
C GLU A 96 -13.11 15.88 1.07
N LYS A 97 -11.94 15.27 0.90
CA LYS A 97 -11.04 14.85 1.96
C LYS A 97 -9.81 15.75 1.99
N ARG A 98 -9.30 16.07 3.17
CA ARG A 98 -8.14 16.94 3.37
C ARG A 98 -6.90 16.12 3.72
N ALA A 99 -5.85 16.24 2.93
CA ALA A 99 -4.51 15.76 3.26
C ALA A 99 -3.53 16.94 3.38
N SER A 100 -2.51 16.77 4.20
CA SER A 100 -1.35 17.66 4.24
C SER A 100 -0.37 17.33 3.11
N VAL A 101 0.49 18.30 2.76
CA VAL A 101 1.60 18.06 1.83
C VAL A 101 2.55 16.97 2.34
N ARG A 102 2.68 16.83 3.67
CA ARG A 102 3.47 15.76 4.29
C ARG A 102 2.84 14.38 4.03
N GLU A 103 1.54 14.22 4.28
CA GLU A 103 0.84 12.96 4.01
C GLU A 103 0.86 12.61 2.51
N PHE A 104 0.81 13.62 1.66
CA PHE A 104 0.93 13.41 0.22
C PHE A 104 2.27 12.77 -0.17
N TYR A 105 3.40 13.37 0.20
CA TYR A 105 4.71 12.82 -0.16
C TYR A 105 5.11 11.59 0.67
N ALA A 106 4.61 11.44 1.89
CA ALA A 106 4.99 10.33 2.76
C ALA A 106 4.14 9.07 2.54
N ILE A 107 2.89 9.22 2.08
CA ILE A 107 1.93 8.11 2.01
C ILE A 107 1.30 8.07 0.62
N ILE A 108 0.53 9.08 0.22
CA ILE A 108 -0.35 9.00 -0.95
C ILE A 108 0.44 8.80 -2.25
N TYR A 109 1.45 9.63 -2.49
CA TYR A 109 2.23 9.63 -3.72
C TYR A 109 3.07 8.35 -3.88
N PRO A 110 3.86 7.91 -2.88
CA PRO A 110 4.56 6.62 -2.96
C PRO A 110 3.62 5.42 -3.15
N TYR A 111 2.45 5.42 -2.48
CA TYR A 111 1.49 4.32 -2.59
C TYR A 111 0.93 4.21 -4.01
N LEU A 112 0.62 5.33 -4.66
CA LEU A 112 0.18 5.36 -6.06
C LEU A 112 1.27 4.88 -7.01
N GLN A 113 2.53 5.27 -6.78
CA GLN A 113 3.66 4.78 -7.58
C GLN A 113 3.83 3.26 -7.44
N GLN A 114 3.68 2.73 -6.22
CA GLN A 114 3.75 1.29 -5.97
C GLN A 114 2.62 0.53 -6.71
N LEU A 115 1.39 1.04 -6.65
CA LEU A 115 0.26 0.42 -7.36
C LEU A 115 0.46 0.43 -8.89
N GLU A 116 0.99 1.50 -9.45
CA GLU A 116 1.25 1.60 -10.90
C GLU A 116 2.42 0.73 -11.35
N SER A 117 3.50 0.63 -10.57
CA SER A 117 4.63 -0.25 -10.90
C SER A 117 4.19 -1.72 -11.07
N GLY A 118 3.23 -2.18 -10.26
CA GLY A 118 2.66 -3.53 -10.41
C GLY A 118 1.86 -3.74 -11.70
N LEU A 119 1.34 -2.66 -12.31
CA LEU A 119 0.66 -2.71 -13.60
C LEU A 119 1.65 -2.86 -14.76
N SER A 120 2.74 -2.10 -14.74
CA SER A 120 3.76 -2.13 -15.79
C SER A 120 4.43 -3.51 -15.91
N GLU A 121 4.72 -4.16 -14.77
CA GLU A 121 5.27 -5.52 -14.77
C GLU A 121 4.36 -6.52 -15.50
N LYS A 122 3.03 -6.38 -15.38
CA LYS A 122 2.05 -7.25 -16.06
C LYS A 122 2.01 -7.09 -17.57
N GLU A 123 2.17 -5.87 -18.08
CA GLU A 123 2.20 -5.64 -19.53
C GLU A 123 3.39 -6.38 -20.16
N THR A 124 4.56 -6.31 -19.52
CA THR A 124 5.77 -6.99 -20.01
C THR A 124 5.69 -8.53 -19.98
N VAL A 125 5.00 -9.10 -18.99
CA VAL A 125 4.78 -10.56 -18.89
C VAL A 125 3.75 -11.05 -19.91
N LYS A 126 2.68 -10.27 -20.15
CA LYS A 126 1.66 -10.60 -21.18
C LYS A 126 2.24 -10.56 -22.60
N GLU A 127 3.13 -9.62 -22.91
CA GLU A 127 3.83 -9.59 -24.20
C GLU A 127 4.73 -10.81 -24.41
N LYS A 128 5.45 -11.25 -23.38
CA LYS A 128 6.27 -12.49 -23.44
C LYS A 128 5.44 -13.77 -23.52
N GLY A 129 4.26 -13.81 -22.89
CA GLY A 129 3.34 -14.95 -22.93
C GLY A 129 2.69 -15.14 -24.30
N ARG A 130 2.26 -14.05 -24.95
CA ARG A 130 1.68 -14.07 -26.30
C ARG A 130 2.63 -14.61 -27.38
N SER A 131 3.94 -14.46 -27.20
CA SER A 131 4.96 -15.03 -28.10
C SER A 131 5.09 -16.56 -27.97
N LYS A 132 4.79 -17.14 -26.80
CA LYS A 132 4.86 -18.60 -26.57
C LYS A 132 3.57 -19.34 -26.93
N GLU A 133 2.40 -18.69 -26.85
CA GLU A 133 1.10 -19.35 -27.08
C GLU A 133 0.84 -19.79 -28.54
N ILE A 134 1.65 -19.36 -29.50
CA ILE A 134 1.50 -19.76 -30.91
C ILE A 134 1.99 -21.21 -31.16
N ILE A 135 2.75 -21.83 -30.25
CA ILE A 135 3.48 -23.10 -30.55
C ILE A 135 2.95 -24.35 -29.81
N GLY A 136 2.00 -24.26 -28.86
CA GLY A 136 1.78 -25.39 -27.92
C GLY A 136 0.35 -25.78 -27.57
N ARG A 137 -0.54 -26.05 -28.52
CA ARG A 137 -1.82 -26.73 -28.22
C ARG A 137 -1.63 -28.25 -28.31
N ASN A 138 -1.39 -28.93 -27.19
CA ASN A 138 -1.60 -30.38 -27.12
C ASN A 138 -2.41 -30.78 -25.88
N ARG A 139 -3.44 -31.59 -26.12
CA ARG A 139 -4.57 -31.89 -25.23
C ARG A 139 -4.21 -33.01 -24.23
N GLY A 140 -3.67 -32.66 -23.05
CA GLY A 140 -3.29 -33.67 -22.04
C GLY A 140 -3.32 -33.25 -20.57
N ASP A 141 -3.94 -32.11 -20.23
CA ASP A 141 -3.70 -31.46 -18.93
C ASP A 141 -4.67 -31.83 -17.79
N GLN A 142 -5.81 -32.46 -18.08
CA GLN A 142 -6.79 -32.74 -17.01
C GLN A 142 -6.37 -33.88 -16.07
N SER A 143 -5.61 -34.87 -16.55
CA SER A 143 -5.11 -35.97 -15.70
C SER A 143 -3.97 -35.54 -14.78
N LYS A 144 -3.15 -34.56 -15.21
CA LYS A 144 -2.03 -34.03 -14.42
C LYS A 144 -2.50 -33.17 -13.24
N LYS A 145 -3.60 -32.44 -13.38
CA LYS A 145 -4.14 -31.57 -12.32
C LYS A 145 -4.59 -32.35 -11.08
N ILE A 146 -5.23 -33.51 -11.27
CA ILE A 146 -5.72 -34.37 -10.17
C ILE A 146 -4.57 -35.09 -9.46
N MET A 147 -3.49 -35.46 -10.18
CA MET A 147 -2.30 -36.03 -9.53
C MET A 147 -1.52 -34.99 -8.72
N LEU A 148 -1.47 -33.74 -9.18
CA LEU A 148 -0.83 -32.64 -8.45
C LEU A 148 -1.58 -32.32 -7.15
N GLU A 149 -2.91 -32.17 -7.20
CA GLU A 149 -3.76 -31.94 -6.01
C GLU A 149 -3.53 -32.93 -4.87
N LYS A 150 -3.24 -34.19 -5.20
CA LYS A 150 -3.00 -35.26 -4.21
C LYS A 150 -1.58 -35.27 -3.62
N ASP A 151 -0.58 -34.75 -4.33
CA ASP A 151 0.79 -34.64 -3.81
C ASP A 151 0.93 -33.42 -2.88
N TRP A 152 0.17 -32.33 -3.08
CA TRP A 152 0.19 -31.15 -2.20
C TRP A 152 -0.30 -31.44 -0.78
N GLU A 153 -1.36 -32.25 -0.62
CA GLU A 153 -1.89 -32.62 0.70
C GLU A 153 -0.84 -33.35 1.55
N ARG A 154 0.04 -34.13 0.91
CA ARG A 154 1.05 -34.95 1.59
C ARG A 154 2.23 -34.14 2.11
N ASP A 155 2.54 -33.02 1.46
CA ASP A 155 3.65 -32.14 1.82
C ASP A 155 3.31 -31.14 2.94
N ASP A 156 2.04 -31.01 3.34
CA ASP A 156 1.61 -30.17 4.48
C ASP A 156 1.37 -30.98 5.77
N GLU A 157 1.46 -32.31 5.70
CA GLU A 157 1.28 -33.19 6.86
C GLU A 157 2.54 -33.27 7.73
N CYS A 158 2.35 -33.29 9.05
CA CYS A 158 3.46 -33.60 9.96
C CYS A 158 3.86 -35.07 9.85
N GLY A 159 5.14 -35.34 9.55
CA GLY A 159 5.68 -36.72 9.48
C GLY A 159 5.69 -37.53 10.79
N ILE A 160 5.03 -37.05 11.86
CA ILE A 160 4.87 -37.76 13.13
C ILE A 160 3.38 -38.05 13.41
N CYS A 161 2.52 -37.03 13.37
CA CYS A 161 1.08 -37.21 13.64
C CYS A 161 0.21 -37.37 12.40
N LEU A 162 0.76 -37.15 11.19
CA LEU A 162 0.06 -37.22 9.89
C LEU A 162 -1.15 -36.27 9.78
N GLU A 163 -1.12 -35.17 10.53
CA GLU A 163 -2.16 -34.13 10.46
C GLU A 163 -1.62 -32.93 9.68
N ILE A 164 -2.51 -32.28 8.91
CA ILE A 164 -2.22 -31.02 8.22
C ILE A 164 -1.96 -29.94 9.28
N CYS A 165 -0.78 -29.32 9.22
CA CYS A 165 -0.41 -28.29 10.19
C CYS A 165 0.81 -27.48 9.74
N THR A 166 0.92 -26.26 10.27
CA THR A 166 2.14 -25.47 10.16
C THR A 166 3.32 -26.21 10.81
N LYS A 167 4.35 -26.46 10.02
CA LYS A 167 5.55 -27.18 10.44
C LYS A 167 6.57 -26.24 11.06
N MET A 168 7.36 -26.79 11.97
CA MET A 168 8.50 -26.14 12.59
C MET A 168 9.77 -26.82 12.15
N VAL A 169 10.75 -26.04 11.70
CA VAL A 169 12.06 -26.52 11.26
C VAL A 169 13.07 -26.44 12.40
N LEU A 170 13.78 -27.54 12.63
CA LEU A 170 14.86 -27.60 13.61
C LEU A 170 16.15 -26.97 13.04
N PRO A 171 16.76 -25.98 13.71
CA PRO A 171 17.88 -25.21 13.15
C PRO A 171 19.17 -26.03 12.98
N SER A 172 19.34 -27.10 13.76
CA SER A 172 20.57 -27.92 13.75
C SER A 172 20.58 -29.01 12.68
N CYS A 173 19.42 -29.37 12.12
CA CYS A 173 19.30 -30.51 11.22
C CYS A 173 18.23 -30.38 10.15
N SER A 174 17.58 -29.22 10.04
CA SER A 174 16.54 -28.87 9.06
C SER A 174 15.40 -29.89 8.95
N HIS A 175 15.12 -30.64 10.02
CA HIS A 175 14.00 -31.57 10.04
C HIS A 175 12.75 -30.89 10.56
N GLU A 176 11.61 -31.33 10.06
CA GLU A 176 10.35 -30.62 10.16
C GLU A 176 9.31 -31.45 10.92
N MET A 177 8.58 -30.81 11.82
CA MET A 177 7.43 -31.42 12.50
C MET A 177 6.52 -30.33 13.06
N CYS A 178 5.28 -30.68 13.42
CA CYS A 178 4.39 -29.71 14.05
C CYS A 178 4.88 -29.35 15.46
N ILE A 179 4.47 -28.16 15.94
CA ILE A 179 4.87 -27.67 17.26
C ILE A 179 4.41 -28.59 18.41
N LYS A 180 3.28 -29.28 18.25
CA LYS A 180 2.76 -30.23 19.25
C LYS A 180 3.69 -31.44 19.36
N CYS A 181 3.99 -32.09 18.23
CA CYS A 181 4.92 -33.22 18.18
C CYS A 181 6.33 -32.85 18.66
N TYR A 182 6.82 -31.65 18.32
CA TYR A 182 8.10 -31.16 18.86
C TYR A 182 8.08 -31.09 20.38
N ARG A 183 7.06 -30.45 20.99
CA ARG A 183 6.97 -30.30 22.45
C ARG A 183 6.85 -31.65 23.15
N ASP A 184 6.01 -32.53 22.64
CA ASP A 184 5.81 -33.87 23.20
C ASP A 184 7.09 -34.70 23.11
N TRP A 185 7.80 -34.62 21.98
CA TRP A 185 9.06 -35.33 21.82
C TRP A 185 10.17 -34.74 22.69
N TYR A 186 10.32 -33.42 22.73
CA TYR A 186 11.37 -32.74 23.49
C TYR A 186 11.31 -33.01 24.99
N THR A 187 10.10 -33.22 25.55
CA THR A 187 9.93 -33.61 26.96
C THR A 187 10.42 -35.04 27.24
N ARG A 188 10.35 -35.94 26.24
CA ARG A 188 10.78 -37.34 26.35
C ARG A 188 12.25 -37.52 25.99
N SER A 189 12.71 -36.87 24.94
CA SER A 189 14.08 -36.95 24.42
C SER A 189 14.54 -35.61 23.88
N LYS A 190 15.72 -35.17 24.32
CA LYS A 190 16.40 -33.96 23.81
C LYS A 190 17.19 -34.26 22.52
N SER A 191 16.61 -35.04 21.61
CA SER A 191 17.18 -35.42 20.32
C SER A 191 16.16 -35.24 19.19
N CYS A 192 16.61 -35.01 17.96
CA CYS A 192 15.71 -34.98 16.81
C CYS A 192 15.06 -36.37 16.61
N PRO A 193 13.74 -36.45 16.40
CA PRO A 193 13.04 -37.74 16.17
C PRO A 193 13.48 -38.42 14.87
N PHE A 194 13.95 -37.66 13.88
CA PHE A 194 14.31 -38.17 12.55
C PHE A 194 15.79 -38.59 12.48
N CYS A 195 16.71 -37.73 12.91
CA CYS A 195 18.16 -37.98 12.77
C CYS A 195 18.91 -38.22 14.08
N ARG A 196 18.22 -38.15 15.23
CA ARG A 196 18.81 -38.29 16.58
C ARG A 196 19.87 -37.24 16.96
N GLY A 197 20.03 -36.18 16.15
CA GLY A 197 20.89 -35.03 16.47
C GLY A 197 20.47 -34.34 17.78
N SER A 198 21.41 -33.74 18.50
CA SER A 198 21.13 -33.17 19.83
C SER A 198 20.31 -31.87 19.76
N LEU A 199 19.25 -31.78 20.57
CA LEU A 199 18.40 -30.58 20.71
C LEU A 199 18.64 -29.83 22.02
N LYS A 200 19.65 -30.22 22.82
CA LYS A 200 19.90 -29.63 24.15
C LYS A 200 20.13 -28.11 24.12
N ARG A 201 20.58 -27.57 22.99
CA ARG A 201 20.82 -26.13 22.79
C ARG A 201 19.68 -25.39 22.08
N VAL A 202 18.66 -26.10 21.59
CA VAL A 202 17.53 -25.51 20.86
C VAL A 202 16.49 -25.02 21.86
N ARG A 203 16.17 -23.73 21.82
CA ARG A 203 15.08 -23.09 22.55
C ARG A 203 13.89 -22.90 21.63
N SER A 204 12.72 -22.62 22.19
CA SER A 204 11.49 -22.36 21.40
C SER A 204 11.61 -21.18 20.44
N ARG A 205 12.50 -20.22 20.71
CA ARG A 205 12.76 -19.06 19.84
C ARG A 205 13.65 -19.39 18.64
N ASP A 206 14.31 -20.54 18.67
CA ASP A 206 15.24 -20.97 17.62
C ASP A 206 14.54 -21.84 16.57
N LEU A 207 13.25 -22.13 16.77
CA LEU A 207 12.41 -22.87 15.83
C LEU A 207 11.89 -21.93 14.75
N TRP A 208 12.01 -22.36 13.50
CA TRP A 208 11.52 -21.60 12.35
C TRP A 208 10.18 -22.16 11.91
N VAL A 209 9.22 -21.27 11.68
CA VAL A 209 7.93 -21.65 11.08
C VAL A 209 8.15 -21.86 9.59
N LEU A 210 7.80 -23.03 9.07
CA LEU A 210 7.76 -23.28 7.64
C LEU A 210 6.43 -22.74 7.11
N THR A 211 6.51 -21.75 6.23
CA THR A 211 5.36 -21.23 5.49
C THR A 211 5.01 -22.21 4.37
N SER A 212 3.76 -22.66 4.34
CA SER A 212 3.25 -23.47 3.22
C SER A 212 2.87 -22.59 2.04
N ASP A 213 2.67 -23.20 0.87
CA ASP A 213 2.14 -22.49 -0.31
C ASP A 213 0.74 -21.93 -0.04
N SER A 214 -0.03 -22.55 0.86
CA SER A 214 -1.33 -22.04 1.31
C SER A 214 -1.23 -20.78 2.19
N ASP A 215 -0.07 -20.49 2.78
CA ASP A 215 0.19 -19.23 3.50
C ASP A 215 0.59 -18.08 2.56
N VAL A 216 0.89 -18.38 1.29
CA VAL A 216 1.28 -17.38 0.29
C VAL A 216 0.03 -16.82 -0.38
N VAL A 217 -0.26 -15.53 -0.14
CA VAL A 217 -1.37 -14.83 -0.80
C VAL A 217 -1.09 -14.74 -2.30
N ASP A 218 -2.04 -15.19 -3.12
CA ASP A 218 -1.92 -15.09 -4.57
C ASP A 218 -1.73 -13.62 -5.00
N PRO A 219 -0.81 -13.31 -5.95
CA PRO A 219 -0.49 -11.94 -6.35
C PRO A 219 -1.70 -11.10 -6.79
N VAL A 220 -2.72 -11.70 -7.42
CA VAL A 220 -3.93 -10.98 -7.84
C VAL A 220 -4.74 -10.54 -6.63
N THR A 221 -4.80 -11.38 -5.61
CA THR A 221 -5.49 -11.09 -4.34
C THR A 221 -4.77 -9.99 -3.58
N LEU A 222 -3.44 -10.10 -3.46
CA LEU A 222 -2.59 -9.11 -2.81
C LEU A 222 -2.73 -7.71 -3.42
N GLU A 223 -2.75 -7.61 -4.76
CA GLU A 223 -2.94 -6.34 -5.44
C GLU A 223 -4.31 -5.71 -5.17
N ARG A 224 -5.38 -6.52 -5.19
CA ARG A 224 -6.72 -6.04 -4.85
C ARG A 224 -6.78 -5.53 -3.41
N GLU A 225 -6.14 -6.23 -2.48
CA GLU A 225 -6.02 -5.79 -1.09
C GLU A 225 -5.23 -4.49 -0.95
N ASN A 226 -4.13 -4.34 -1.69
CA ASN A 226 -3.33 -3.11 -1.71
C ASN A 226 -4.15 -1.91 -2.20
N VAL A 227 -4.95 -2.10 -3.26
CA VAL A 227 -5.88 -1.08 -3.77
C VAL A 227 -6.96 -0.75 -2.75
N ASN A 228 -7.55 -1.76 -2.11
CA ASN A 228 -8.55 -1.55 -1.05
C ASN A 228 -7.96 -0.76 0.13
N HIS A 229 -6.74 -1.09 0.55
CA HIS A 229 -6.05 -0.38 1.63
C HIS A 229 -5.77 1.08 1.26
N PHE A 230 -5.43 1.36 0.00
CA PHE A 230 -5.32 2.74 -0.49
C PHE A 230 -6.63 3.51 -0.32
N TYR A 231 -7.75 2.96 -0.80
CA TYR A 231 -9.06 3.63 -0.67
C TYR A 231 -9.49 3.79 0.78
N ASN A 232 -9.24 2.79 1.63
CA ASN A 232 -9.52 2.88 3.07
C ASN A 232 -8.70 3.99 3.73
N TYR A 233 -7.44 4.16 3.34
CA TYR A 233 -6.63 5.28 3.81
C TYR A 233 -7.24 6.63 3.37
N ILE A 234 -7.63 6.77 2.11
CA ILE A 234 -8.30 8.00 1.62
C ILE A 234 -9.61 8.26 2.39
N ASP A 235 -10.40 7.21 2.66
CA ASP A 235 -11.66 7.32 3.40
C ASP A 235 -11.42 7.69 4.88
N SER A 236 -10.25 7.35 5.44
CA SER A 236 -9.85 7.75 6.81
C SER A 236 -9.42 9.21 6.95
N LEU A 237 -9.14 9.90 5.84
CA LEU A 237 -8.71 11.31 5.89
C LEU A 237 -9.83 12.22 6.43
N PRO A 238 -9.48 13.36 7.05
CA PRO A 238 -10.45 14.35 7.52
C PRO A 238 -11.38 14.84 6.40
N LEU A 239 -12.70 14.82 6.65
CA LEU A 239 -13.69 15.39 5.75
C LEU A 239 -13.62 16.93 5.78
N VAL A 240 -13.74 17.56 4.61
CA VAL A 240 -14.01 19.00 4.50
C VAL A 240 -15.52 19.18 4.49
N VAL A 241 -16.07 19.59 5.64
CA VAL A 241 -17.49 19.91 5.76
C VAL A 241 -17.72 21.31 5.18
N PRO A 242 -18.60 21.50 4.18
CA PRO A 242 -18.99 22.83 3.73
C PRO A 242 -19.68 23.58 4.88
N ASP A 243 -19.30 24.83 5.14
CA ASP A 243 -19.82 25.67 6.25
C ASP A 243 -21.36 25.76 6.30
N ILE A 244 -22.04 25.45 5.20
CA ILE A 244 -23.52 25.38 5.10
C ILE A 244 -24.14 24.38 6.09
N PHE A 245 -23.42 23.30 6.44
CA PHE A 245 -23.93 22.31 7.40
C PHE A 245 -23.81 22.76 8.87
N VAL A 246 -22.93 23.69 9.20
CA VAL A 246 -22.78 24.19 10.58
C VAL A 246 -24.01 25.01 10.98
N PHE A 247 -24.56 25.79 10.05
CA PHE A 247 -25.75 26.61 10.32
C PHE A 247 -27.05 25.79 10.46
N TYR A 248 -27.13 24.58 9.90
CA TYR A 248 -28.35 23.78 10.02
C TYR A 248 -28.51 23.13 11.40
N TYR A 249 -27.42 22.80 12.10
CA TYR A 249 -27.52 22.19 13.43
C TYR A 249 -27.76 23.21 14.55
N ASP A 250 -27.35 24.46 14.37
CA ASP A 250 -27.61 25.53 15.35
C ASP A 250 -29.06 26.03 15.34
N TYR A 251 -29.83 25.81 14.26
CA TYR A 251 -31.26 26.19 14.20
C TYR A 251 -32.21 25.19 14.86
N TYR A 252 -31.75 23.98 15.21
CA TYR A 252 -32.56 22.96 15.89
C TYR A 252 -32.21 22.79 17.38
N LEU A 253 -31.27 23.58 17.91
CA LEU A 253 -30.85 23.56 19.31
C LEU A 253 -31.13 24.89 20.05
N VAL A 254 -32.09 25.69 19.55
CA VAL A 254 -32.64 26.86 20.26
C VAL A 254 -34.11 26.64 20.58
#